data_AF-A0A819AUW5-F1
#
_entry.id   AF-A0A819AUW5-F1
#
_cell.length_a   1.000
_cell.length_b   1.000
_cell.length_c   1.000
_cell.angle_alpha   90.00
_cell.angle_beta   90.00
_cell.angle_gamma   90.00
#
_symmetry.space_group_name_H-M   'P 1'
#
loop_
_entity.id
_entity.type
_entity.pdbx_description
1 polymer ?
#
loop_
_entity_poly.entity_id
_entity_poly.type
_entity_poly.pdbx_seq_one_letter_code
_entity_poly.pdbx_strand_id
1 'polypeptide(L)'
;MIEWINLNIQNESIFAGTMANLKLSTGRRIIVHSHYEHRKIRHRIKLIYRMFSRNSLRYIHSILKQYQVNYYVYESHWCTIINHPKGCSFPEMYGY
;
A
#
# COMPACT_ATOMS: atom_id res chain seq x y z
N MET A 1 1.98 -8.82 -14.88
CA MET A 1 2.06 -8.74 -13.40
C MET A 1 1.14 -9.74 -12.71
N ILE A 2 -0.19 -9.65 -12.88
CA ILE A 2 -1.17 -10.52 -12.19
C ILE A 2 -0.92 -12.00 -12.47
N GLU A 3 -0.69 -12.36 -13.73
CA GLU A 3 -0.35 -13.74 -14.13
C GLU A 3 0.89 -14.27 -13.41
N TRP A 4 1.95 -13.45 -13.35
CA TRP A 4 3.16 -13.80 -12.60
C TRP A 4 2.86 -14.04 -11.11
N ILE A 5 2.04 -13.20 -10.48
CA ILE A 5 1.63 -13.40 -9.08
C ILE A 5 0.89 -14.73 -8.92
N ASN A 6 -0.02 -15.05 -9.82
CA ASN A 6 -0.79 -16.30 -9.77
C ASN A 6 0.09 -17.54 -9.90
N LEU A 7 1.14 -17.47 -10.73
CA LEU A 7 2.06 -18.60 -10.98
C LEU A 7 3.15 -18.74 -9.91
N ASN A 8 3.59 -17.66 -9.27
CA ASN A 8 4.84 -17.67 -8.49
C ASN A 8 4.67 -17.40 -6.98
N ILE A 9 3.51 -16.90 -6.55
CA ILE A 9 3.31 -16.47 -5.17
C ILE A 9 2.35 -17.43 -4.45
N GLN A 10 2.56 -17.70 -3.17
CA GLN A 10 1.63 -18.51 -2.37
C GLN A 10 0.28 -17.81 -2.21
N ASN A 11 -0.82 -18.57 -2.09
CA ASN A 11 -2.19 -18.02 -2.02
C ASN A 11 -2.46 -17.29 -0.70
N GLU A 12 -1.76 -17.67 0.37
CA GLU A 12 -1.87 -17.11 1.71
C GLU A 12 -1.12 -15.80 1.86
N SER A 13 -0.31 -15.43 0.86
CA SER A 13 0.52 -14.24 0.89
C SER A 13 -0.31 -12.96 1.01
N ILE A 14 0.13 -12.08 1.90
CA ILE A 14 -0.49 -10.79 2.20
C ILE A 14 0.23 -9.69 1.43
N PHE A 15 -0.54 -8.90 0.69
CA PHE A 15 -0.04 -7.80 -0.14
C PHE A 15 -0.33 -6.42 0.49
N ALA A 16 0.65 -5.52 0.40
CA ALA A 16 0.49 -4.09 0.58
C ALA A 16 0.54 -3.39 -0.79
N GLY A 17 -0.42 -2.50 -1.07
CA GLY A 17 -0.52 -1.78 -2.33
C GLY A 17 -1.94 -1.25 -2.57
N THR A 18 -2.09 -0.39 -3.56
CA THR A 18 -3.31 0.38 -3.88
C THR A 18 -4.36 -0.39 -4.68
N MET A 19 -4.11 -1.65 -5.01
CA MET A 19 -4.86 -2.35 -6.04
C MET A 19 -5.95 -3.27 -5.49
N ALA A 20 -7.19 -2.76 -5.41
CA ALA A 20 -8.37 -3.61 -5.24
C ALA A 20 -8.44 -4.72 -6.32
N ASN A 21 -7.97 -4.41 -7.54
CA ASN A 21 -7.86 -5.35 -8.65
C ASN A 21 -6.95 -6.54 -8.35
N LEU A 22 -5.90 -6.37 -7.53
CA LEU A 22 -5.03 -7.49 -7.15
C LEU A 22 -5.83 -8.54 -6.38
N LYS A 23 -6.65 -8.13 -5.41
CA LYS A 23 -7.53 -9.06 -4.68
C LYS A 23 -8.51 -9.76 -5.62
N LEU A 24 -9.16 -9.01 -6.52
CA LEU A 24 -10.16 -9.55 -7.46
C LEU A 24 -9.56 -10.56 -8.44
N SER A 25 -8.37 -10.29 -8.97
CA SER A 25 -7.76 -11.14 -10.00
C SER A 25 -6.90 -12.28 -9.44
N THR A 26 -6.46 -12.20 -8.18
CA THR A 26 -5.54 -13.18 -7.59
C THR A 26 -6.10 -13.92 -6.38
N GLY A 27 -7.22 -13.47 -5.82
CA GLY A 27 -7.80 -13.99 -4.58
C GLY A 27 -6.99 -13.72 -3.31
N ARG A 28 -5.80 -13.12 -3.42
CA ARG A 28 -4.87 -12.92 -2.30
C ARG A 28 -5.32 -11.79 -1.38
N ARG A 29 -4.92 -11.90 -0.11
CA ARG A 29 -5.28 -10.93 0.92
C ARG A 29 -4.54 -9.63 0.69
N ILE A 30 -5.28 -8.52 0.69
CA ILE A 30 -4.71 -7.16 0.67
C ILE A 30 -5.01 -6.45 1.98
N ILE A 31 -4.05 -5.66 2.48
CA ILE A 31 -4.23 -4.92 3.74
C ILE A 31 -5.05 -3.63 3.54
N VAL A 32 -4.95 -3.04 2.35
CA VAL A 32 -5.75 -1.87 1.97
C VAL A 32 -7.18 -2.35 1.72
N HIS A 33 -8.08 -1.97 2.62
CA HIS A 33 -9.50 -2.28 2.49
C HIS A 33 -10.21 -1.07 1.88
N SER A 34 -11.04 -1.26 0.86
CA SER A 34 -11.74 -0.17 0.17
C SER A 34 -12.79 0.54 1.04
N HIS A 35 -13.21 -0.07 2.14
CA HIS A 35 -14.20 0.51 3.05
C HIS A 35 -13.53 1.42 4.08
N TYR A 36 -13.42 2.70 3.76
CA TYR A 36 -12.79 3.75 4.58
C TYR A 36 -13.66 4.24 5.76
N GLU A 37 -14.84 3.67 5.98
CA GLU A 37 -15.79 4.22 6.96
C GLU A 37 -15.32 4.01 8.41
N HIS A 38 -14.71 2.86 8.71
CA HIS A 38 -14.26 2.54 10.06
C HIS A 38 -12.94 3.23 10.44
N ARG A 39 -12.90 3.85 11.63
CA ARG A 39 -11.72 4.56 12.17
C ARG A 39 -10.45 3.71 12.20
N LYS A 40 -10.56 2.44 12.61
CA LYS A 40 -9.44 1.49 12.67
C LYS A 40 -8.87 1.20 11.27
N ILE A 41 -9.74 1.06 10.28
CA ILE A 41 -9.36 0.80 8.89
C ILE A 41 -8.67 2.03 8.30
N ARG A 42 -9.21 3.24 8.52
CA ARG A 42 -8.55 4.49 8.11
C ARG A 42 -7.16 4.64 8.67
N HIS A 43 -6.98 4.38 9.97
CA HIS A 43 -5.66 4.47 10.60
C HIS A 43 -4.66 3.49 9.97
N ARG A 44 -5.08 2.25 9.72
CA ARG A 44 -4.24 1.24 9.05
C ARG A 44 -3.87 1.67 7.63
N ILE A 45 -4.83 2.11 6.82
CA ILE A 45 -4.56 2.54 5.44
C ILE A 45 -3.65 3.76 5.44
N LYS A 46 -3.88 4.70 6.35
CA LYS A 46 -3.04 5.89 6.54
C LYS A 46 -1.57 5.50 6.78
N LEU A 47 -1.33 4.49 7.62
CA LEU A 47 0.02 3.96 7.89
C LEU A 47 0.63 3.26 6.67
N ILE A 48 -0.13 2.44 5.95
CA ILE A 48 0.35 1.76 4.74
C ILE A 48 0.71 2.78 3.66
N TYR A 49 -0.16 3.77 3.40
CA TYR A 49 0.09 4.82 2.41
C TYR A 49 1.28 5.74 2.74
N ARG A 50 1.82 5.70 3.96
CA ARG A 50 3.12 6.34 4.28
C ARG A 50 4.26 5.83 3.39
N MET A 51 4.13 4.64 2.81
CA MET A 51 5.12 4.09 1.88
C MET A 51 5.30 4.92 0.61
N PHE A 52 4.29 5.70 0.23
CA PHE A 52 4.35 6.62 -0.91
C PHE A 52 4.82 8.03 -0.51
N SER A 53 5.08 8.27 0.77
CA SER A 53 5.59 9.54 1.27
C SER A 53 7.06 9.47 1.67
N ARG A 54 7.66 10.63 1.97
CA ARG A 54 9.11 10.76 2.25
C ARG A 54 9.49 10.22 3.64
N ASN A 55 9.19 8.96 3.93
CA ASN A 55 9.62 8.28 5.16
C ASN A 55 10.87 7.44 4.93
N SER A 56 11.61 7.15 6.00
CA SER A 56 12.73 6.21 5.93
C SER A 56 12.26 4.79 5.61
N LEU A 57 13.05 4.07 4.83
CA LEU A 57 12.79 2.65 4.52
C LEU A 57 12.67 1.80 5.79
N ARG A 58 13.47 2.10 6.82
CA ARG A 58 13.41 1.40 8.11
C ARG A 58 12.04 1.54 8.78
N TYR A 59 11.45 2.72 8.73
CA TYR A 59 10.12 3.00 9.28
C TYR A 59 9.02 2.32 8.46
N ILE A 60 9.10 2.35 7.13
CA ILE A 60 8.13 1.65 6.28
C ILE A 60 8.21 0.15 6.49
N HIS A 61 9.41 -0.41 6.55
CA HIS A 61 9.61 -1.83 6.79
C HIS A 61 9.06 -2.28 8.15
N SER A 62 9.17 -1.47 9.21
CA SER A 62 8.57 -1.81 10.50
C SER A 62 7.04 -1.83 10.45
N ILE A 63 6.41 -0.89 9.74
CA ILE A 63 4.96 -0.90 9.50
C ILE A 63 4.55 -2.16 8.74
N LEU A 64 5.24 -2.49 7.64
CA LEU A 64 4.90 -3.65 6.83
C LEU A 64 5.03 -4.96 7.63
N LYS A 65 6.08 -5.09 8.46
CA LYS A 65 6.23 -6.22 9.40
C LYS A 65 5.12 -6.28 10.44
N GLN A 66 4.72 -5.14 11.02
CA GLN A 66 3.63 -5.09 12.00
C GLN A 66 2.31 -5.64 11.43
N TYR A 67 2.07 -5.44 10.13
CA TYR A 67 0.88 -5.95 9.44
C TYR A 67 1.10 -7.30 8.72
N GLN A 68 2.23 -7.96 8.94
CA GLN A 68 2.56 -9.26 8.35
C GLN A 68 2.48 -9.26 6.81
N VAL A 69 2.87 -8.15 6.19
CA VAL A 69 2.95 -8.03 4.73
C VAL A 69 4.05 -8.97 4.23
N ASN A 70 3.74 -9.78 3.21
CA ASN A 70 4.73 -10.59 2.51
C ASN A 70 5.27 -9.86 1.28
N TYR A 71 4.39 -9.18 0.53
CA TYR A 71 4.76 -8.50 -0.72
C TYR A 71 4.24 -7.07 -0.77
N TYR A 72 5.07 -6.17 -1.29
CA TYR A 72 4.70 -4.79 -1.56
C TYR A 72 4.65 -4.56 -3.07
N VAL A 73 3.53 -4.02 -3.56
CA VAL A 73 3.39 -3.61 -4.96
C VAL A 73 3.75 -2.14 -5.08
N TYR A 74 4.92 -1.88 -5.67
CA TYR A 74 5.40 -0.53 -5.92
C TYR A 74 4.78 0.04 -7.20
N GLU A 75 4.18 1.22 -7.08
CA GLU A 75 3.54 1.95 -8.17
C GLU A 75 4.16 3.36 -8.21
N SER A 76 5.12 3.56 -9.12
CA SER A 76 5.97 4.76 -9.16
C SER A 76 5.20 6.07 -9.29
N HIS A 77 4.06 6.05 -9.98
CA HIS A 77 3.25 7.24 -10.23
C HIS A 77 2.70 7.88 -8.94
N TRP A 78 2.46 7.10 -7.88
CA TRP A 78 2.05 7.66 -6.58
C TRP A 78 3.15 8.45 -5.87
N CYS A 79 4.41 8.20 -6.21
CA CYS A 79 5.57 8.91 -5.67
C CYS A 79 6.00 10.10 -6.53
N THR A 80 5.73 10.07 -7.84
CA THR A 80 6.29 11.02 -8.82
C THR A 80 5.31 12.04 -9.38
N ILE A 81 3.99 11.83 -9.24
CA ILE A 81 2.99 12.80 -9.72
C ILE A 81 2.94 14.01 -8.76
N ILE A 82 3.40 15.17 -9.24
CA ILE A 82 3.45 16.45 -8.50
C ILE A 82 2.32 17.40 -8.97
N ASN A 83 1.48 16.99 -9.92
CA ASN A 83 0.36 17.81 -10.43
C ASN A 83 -0.84 17.90 -9.47
N HIS A 84 -0.61 17.76 -8.17
CA HIS A 84 -1.63 17.93 -7.14
C HIS A 84 -1.47 19.30 -6.48
N PRO A 85 -2.57 19.94 -6.04
CA PRO A 85 -2.49 21.08 -5.14
C PRO A 85 -1.61 20.76 -3.94
N LYS A 86 -0.87 21.75 -3.44
CA LYS A 86 0.00 21.60 -2.26
C LYS A 86 -0.77 20.97 -1.10
N GLY A 87 -0.23 19.91 -0.53
CA GLY A 87 -0.84 19.14 0.57
C GLY A 87 -1.84 18.06 0.14
N CYS A 88 -2.07 17.88 -1.16
CA CYS A 88 -2.99 16.87 -1.72
C CYS A 88 -2.26 15.71 -2.39
N SER A 89 -0.95 15.53 -2.15
CA SER A 89 -0.15 14.44 -2.70
C SER A 89 0.36 13.49 -1.63
N PHE A 90 0.61 12.22 -1.99
CA PHE A 90 1.23 11.26 -1.08
C PHE A 90 2.62 11.69 -0.59
N PRO A 91 3.53 12.21 -1.43
CA PRO A 91 4.82 12.73 -0.97
C PRO A 91 4.75 13.76 0.15
N GLU A 92 3.66 14.55 0.19
CA GLU A 92 3.42 15.59 1.20
C GLU A 92 2.67 15.07 2.44
N MET A 93 2.04 13.89 2.38
CA MET A 93 1.46 13.26 3.56
C MET A 93 2.59 12.95 4.55
N TYR A 94 2.65 13.70 5.66
CA TYR A 94 3.66 13.61 6.74
C TYR A 94 5.03 14.26 6.43
N GLY A 95 5.12 15.12 5.41
CA GLY A 95 6.32 15.92 5.17
C GLY A 95 6.32 17.23 5.95
N TYR A 96 6.80 17.21 7.19
CA TYR A 96 7.56 18.28 7.87
C TYR A 96 8.48 17.65 8.90
#